data_AF-A0A846A0H5-F1
#
_entry.id   AF-A0A846A0H5-F1
#
_cell.length_a   1.000
_cell.length_b   1.000
_cell.length_c   1.000
_cell.angle_alpha   90.00
_cell.angle_beta   90.00
_cell.angle_gamma   90.00
#
_symmetry.space_group_name_H-M   'P 1'
#
loop_
_entity.id
_entity.type
_entity.pdbx_description
1 polymer ?
#
loop_
_entity_poly.entity_id
_entity_poly.type
_entity_poly.pdbx_seq_one_letter_code
_entity_poly.pdbx_strand_id
1 'polypeptide(L)'
;LGIDPYTTGLQLPTRGWRLYRTGPVGELKYYGSLLREASIKCLWASLADIKTINIYQVKYFSDSSDQETTVVCQNSQGQLGSFSFNWSEVTQRVEGRLPLFEKVVDLDARRNLTRKTQTLDYALVCDLHLPQRHSILRVCDRNYQFQQGIALTLKPVSSQNSLSQDSHIHQSTTRVNWNNLTDYLNLRLLEKPVWSDFTTFAQTAIDYPDLLEKLESHIDLFRLVETPWDPAFQLYSGLVFLTNH
;
A
#
# COMPACT_ATOMS: atom_id res chain seq x y z
N LEU A 1 0.29 28.44 24.13
CA LEU A 1 1.64 28.33 23.57
C LEU A 1 1.52 28.46 22.06
N GLY A 2 1.80 29.65 21.54
CA GLY A 2 1.58 30.01 20.14
C GLY A 2 2.67 29.43 19.26
N ILE A 3 2.27 28.75 18.19
CA ILE A 3 3.16 28.22 17.17
C ILE A 3 3.17 29.25 16.03
N ASP A 4 4.32 29.86 15.79
CA ASP A 4 4.55 30.81 14.70
C ASP A 4 4.60 30.05 13.36
N PRO A 5 3.77 30.42 12.35
CA PRO A 5 3.75 29.78 11.03
C PRO A 5 5.12 29.74 10.35
N TYR A 6 5.97 30.74 10.59
CA TYR A 6 7.29 30.86 9.96
C TYR A 6 8.30 29.85 10.51
N THR A 7 8.21 29.52 11.80
CA THR A 7 9.08 28.50 12.44
C THR A 7 8.68 27.06 12.09
N THR A 8 7.41 26.86 11.72
CA THR A 8 6.86 25.53 11.43
C THR A 8 7.48 24.93 10.16
N GLY A 9 7.76 25.76 9.14
CA GLY A 9 8.41 25.31 7.90
C GLY A 9 9.89 24.90 8.05
N LEU A 10 10.56 25.36 9.11
CA LEU A 10 11.98 25.08 9.38
C LEU A 10 12.20 23.87 10.30
N GLN A 11 11.19 23.47 11.08
CA GLN A 11 11.28 22.32 11.99
C GLN A 11 10.68 21.02 11.43
N LEU A 12 9.83 21.10 10.41
CA LEU A 12 9.26 19.93 9.74
C LEU A 12 10.27 19.41 8.71
N PRO A 13 10.86 18.21 8.89
CA PRO A 13 11.84 17.72 7.94
C PRO A 13 11.14 17.47 6.59
N THR A 14 11.70 18.10 5.55
CA THR A 14 11.02 18.48 4.30
C THR A 14 10.77 17.35 3.29
N ARG A 15 10.80 16.07 3.70
CA ARG A 15 10.56 14.96 2.76
C ARG A 15 9.66 13.89 3.37
N GLY A 16 8.53 13.66 2.69
CA GLY A 16 7.59 12.58 2.93
C GLY A 16 6.48 12.89 3.94
N TRP A 17 5.39 12.14 3.85
CA TRP A 17 4.29 12.14 4.80
C TRP A 17 4.72 11.57 6.15
N ARG A 18 4.18 12.09 7.25
CA ARG A 18 4.49 11.68 8.62
C ARG A 18 3.24 11.73 9.50
N LEU A 19 3.16 10.85 10.49
CA LEU A 19 2.17 10.92 11.54
C LEU A 19 2.66 11.88 12.62
N TYR A 20 2.03 13.06 12.68
CA TYR A 20 2.44 14.13 13.60
C TYR A 20 1.71 14.11 14.94
N ARG A 21 0.43 13.72 14.94
CA ARG A 21 -0.41 13.81 16.14
C ARG A 21 -1.54 12.79 16.10
N THR A 22 -1.91 12.29 17.27
CA THR A 22 -3.12 11.53 17.54
C THR A 22 -3.95 12.28 18.57
N GLY A 23 -5.28 12.10 18.57
CA GLY A 23 -6.17 12.79 19.49
C GLY A 23 -7.62 12.82 19.02
N PRO A 24 -8.50 13.54 19.73
CA PRO A 24 -9.88 13.73 19.33
C PRO A 24 -9.97 14.35 17.92
N VAL A 25 -10.81 13.78 17.05
CA VAL A 25 -10.89 14.20 15.64
C VAL A 25 -11.24 15.69 15.46
N GLY A 26 -12.03 16.27 16.38
CA GLY A 26 -12.35 17.69 16.36
C GLY A 26 -11.14 18.60 16.57
N GLU A 27 -10.22 18.20 17.45
CA GLU A 27 -8.98 18.92 17.70
C GLU A 27 -8.02 18.80 16.50
N LEU A 28 -7.90 17.59 15.94
CA LEU A 28 -7.10 17.36 14.73
C LEU A 28 -7.63 18.15 13.54
N LYS A 29 -8.95 18.25 13.38
CA LYS A 29 -9.59 19.06 12.34
C LYS A 29 -9.26 20.54 12.51
N TYR A 30 -9.30 21.07 13.74
CA TYR A 30 -8.91 22.45 14.01
C TYR A 30 -7.45 22.73 13.63
N TYR A 31 -6.49 21.89 14.07
CA TYR A 31 -5.09 22.05 13.68
C TYR A 31 -4.87 21.88 12.17
N GLY A 32 -5.58 20.93 11.56
CA GLY A 32 -5.55 20.70 10.13
C GLY A 32 -6.00 21.91 9.32
N SER A 33 -7.05 22.60 9.77
CA SER A 33 -7.49 23.87 9.17
C SER A 33 -6.39 24.94 9.24
N LEU A 34 -5.76 25.14 10.40
CA LEU A 34 -4.67 26.11 10.57
C LEU A 34 -3.46 25.79 9.66
N LEU A 35 -3.09 24.51 9.55
CA LEU A 35 -2.01 24.09 8.65
C LEU A 35 -2.36 24.36 7.18
N ARG A 36 -3.60 24.09 6.76
CA ARG A 36 -4.05 24.36 5.39
C ARG A 36 -4.07 25.86 5.08
N GLU A 37 -4.48 26.71 6.04
CA GLU A 37 -4.41 28.17 5.92
C GLU A 37 -2.97 28.65 5.70
N ALA A 38 -2.00 27.99 6.35
CA ALA A 38 -0.57 28.20 6.12
C ALA A 38 -0.01 27.50 4.87
N SER A 39 -0.87 26.98 3.98
CA SER A 39 -0.49 26.23 2.77
C SER A 39 0.33 24.95 3.03
N ILE A 40 0.21 24.37 4.23
CA ILE A 40 0.82 23.08 4.59
C ILE A 40 -0.20 21.97 4.34
N LYS A 41 0.15 21.04 3.44
CA LYS A 41 -0.67 19.86 3.16
C LYS A 41 -0.74 18.96 4.40
N CYS A 42 -1.94 18.62 4.82
CA CYS A 42 -2.17 17.73 5.95
C CYS A 42 -3.47 16.93 5.79
N LEU A 43 -3.45 15.72 6.36
CA LEU A 43 -4.55 14.76 6.39
C LEU A 43 -4.95 14.49 7.83
N TRP A 44 -6.22 14.26 8.07
CA TRP A 44 -6.74 13.77 9.34
C TRP A 44 -7.97 12.91 9.07
N ALA A 45 -8.18 11.88 9.89
CA ALA A 45 -9.36 11.04 9.86
C ALA A 45 -9.59 10.44 11.24
N SER A 46 -10.81 9.99 11.51
CA SER A 46 -11.05 9.13 12.66
C SER A 46 -10.70 7.68 12.32
N LEU A 47 -10.29 6.89 13.32
CA LEU A 47 -10.13 5.44 13.12
C LEU A 47 -11.44 4.76 12.74
N ALA A 48 -12.58 5.28 13.20
CA ALA A 48 -13.89 4.74 12.87
C ALA A 48 -14.15 4.85 11.36
N ASP A 49 -13.84 5.99 10.75
CA ASP A 49 -14.00 6.18 9.31
C ASP A 49 -13.07 5.25 8.54
N ILE A 50 -11.80 5.13 8.94
CA ILE A 50 -10.84 4.22 8.29
C ILE A 50 -11.32 2.76 8.35
N LYS A 51 -11.89 2.33 9.48
CA LYS A 51 -12.42 0.97 9.66
C LYS A 51 -13.63 0.64 8.80
N THR A 52 -14.33 1.65 8.28
CA THR A 52 -15.50 1.42 7.43
C THR A 52 -15.12 1.11 5.97
N ILE A 53 -13.86 1.36 5.59
CA ILE A 53 -13.39 1.16 4.21
C ILE A 53 -13.34 -0.34 3.92
N ASN A 54 -13.97 -0.77 2.82
CA ASN A 54 -13.94 -2.16 2.42
C ASN A 54 -12.59 -2.49 1.78
N ILE A 55 -11.86 -3.44 2.35
CA ILE A 55 -10.58 -3.90 1.79
C ILE A 55 -10.77 -5.26 1.11
N TYR A 56 -10.39 -5.33 -0.16
CA TYR A 56 -10.38 -6.57 -0.92
C TYR A 56 -8.96 -6.93 -1.32
N GLN A 57 -8.47 -8.09 -0.87
CA GLN A 57 -7.16 -8.61 -1.25
C GLN A 57 -7.22 -9.22 -2.64
N VAL A 58 -6.58 -8.59 -3.62
CA VAL A 58 -6.56 -9.04 -5.01
C VAL A 58 -5.66 -10.27 -5.16
N LYS A 59 -6.19 -11.33 -5.77
CA LYS A 59 -5.43 -12.52 -6.16
C LYS A 59 -4.93 -12.41 -7.59
N TYR A 60 -5.78 -12.00 -8.53
CA TYR A 60 -5.37 -11.74 -9.91
C TYR A 60 -6.41 -10.90 -10.65
N PHE A 61 -5.99 -10.24 -11.74
CA PHE A 61 -6.89 -9.64 -12.73
C PHE A 61 -7.33 -10.72 -13.72
N SER A 62 -8.60 -11.09 -13.71
CA SER A 62 -9.12 -12.20 -14.53
C SER A 62 -9.40 -11.79 -15.97
N ASP A 63 -9.84 -10.55 -16.17
CA ASP A 63 -10.12 -9.98 -17.49
C ASP A 63 -9.83 -8.48 -17.48
N SER A 64 -9.42 -7.95 -18.64
CA SER A 64 -9.19 -6.53 -18.84
C SER A 64 -9.39 -6.14 -20.28
N SER A 65 -10.24 -5.14 -20.47
CA SER A 65 -10.23 -4.26 -21.63
C SER A 65 -9.50 -2.95 -21.29
N ASP A 66 -9.51 -2.01 -22.23
CA ASP A 66 -8.95 -0.67 -22.01
C ASP A 66 -9.74 0.17 -21.01
N GLN A 67 -11.03 -0.13 -20.83
CA GLN A 67 -11.92 0.65 -19.98
C GLN A 67 -12.27 -0.08 -18.68
N GLU A 68 -12.50 -1.38 -18.74
CA GLU A 68 -12.99 -2.18 -17.62
C GLU A 68 -12.04 -3.33 -17.30
N THR A 69 -12.02 -3.72 -16.04
CA THR A 69 -11.33 -4.93 -15.59
C THR A 69 -12.15 -5.67 -14.54
N THR A 70 -11.92 -6.98 -14.46
CA THR A 70 -12.44 -7.82 -13.38
C THR A 70 -11.27 -8.35 -12.57
N VAL A 71 -11.36 -8.21 -11.25
CA VAL A 71 -10.42 -8.82 -10.30
C VAL A 71 -11.07 -9.98 -9.59
N VAL A 72 -10.28 -11.01 -9.31
CA VAL A 72 -10.62 -12.03 -8.32
C VAL A 72 -9.93 -11.64 -7.02
N CYS A 73 -10.71 -11.55 -5.94
CA CYS A 73 -10.26 -11.01 -4.67
C CYS A 73 -10.92 -11.70 -3.48
N GLN A 74 -10.32 -11.54 -2.30
CA GLN A 74 -10.90 -11.97 -1.03
C GLN A 74 -11.32 -10.76 -0.19
N ASN A 75 -12.49 -10.85 0.46
CA ASN A 75 -12.90 -9.87 1.46
C ASN A 75 -12.21 -10.11 2.82
N SER A 76 -12.51 -9.27 3.82
CA SER A 76 -11.99 -9.40 5.18
C SER A 76 -12.36 -10.71 5.89
N GLN A 77 -13.42 -11.40 5.44
CA GLN A 77 -13.81 -12.72 5.95
C GLN A 77 -13.08 -13.87 5.24
N GLY A 78 -12.15 -13.57 4.31
CA GLY A 78 -11.43 -14.55 3.51
C GLY A 78 -12.26 -15.18 2.38
N GLN A 79 -13.49 -14.70 2.15
CA GLN A 79 -14.35 -15.22 1.11
C GLN A 79 -13.86 -14.75 -0.26
N LEU A 80 -13.65 -15.71 -1.17
CA LEU A 80 -13.25 -15.44 -2.54
C LEU A 80 -14.46 -14.98 -3.36
N GLY A 81 -14.27 -13.94 -4.17
CA GLY A 81 -15.25 -13.45 -5.11
C GLY A 81 -14.59 -12.75 -6.29
N SER A 82 -15.40 -12.20 -7.18
CA SER A 82 -14.95 -11.35 -8.28
C SER A 82 -15.63 -9.99 -8.22
N PHE A 83 -14.94 -9.00 -8.75
CA PHE A 83 -15.36 -7.61 -8.72
C PHE A 83 -14.92 -6.91 -10.01
N SER A 84 -15.89 -6.39 -10.77
CA SER A 84 -15.67 -5.68 -12.03
C SER A 84 -15.80 -4.17 -11.84
N PHE A 85 -14.91 -3.40 -12.45
CA PHE A 85 -14.88 -1.94 -12.35
C PHE A 85 -14.22 -1.29 -13.56
N ASN A 86 -14.59 -0.04 -13.82
CA ASN A 86 -13.94 0.77 -14.84
C ASN A 86 -12.67 1.43 -14.26
N TRP A 87 -11.59 1.50 -15.03
CA TRP A 87 -10.33 2.13 -14.60
C TRP A 87 -10.51 3.59 -14.17
N SER A 88 -11.51 4.30 -14.72
CA SER A 88 -11.87 5.66 -14.31
C SER A 88 -12.39 5.76 -12.86
N GLU A 89 -12.91 4.66 -12.29
CA GLU A 89 -13.31 4.60 -10.88
C GLU A 89 -12.11 4.63 -9.93
N VAL A 90 -10.92 4.27 -10.42
CA VAL A 90 -9.68 4.40 -9.64
C VAL A 90 -9.26 5.86 -9.64
N THR A 91 -9.26 6.45 -8.44
CA THR A 91 -8.92 7.87 -8.28
C THR A 91 -7.44 8.09 -8.00
N GLN A 92 -6.78 7.13 -7.37
CA GLN A 92 -5.39 7.20 -6.93
C GLN A 92 -4.86 5.81 -6.57
N ARG A 93 -3.54 5.70 -6.47
CA ARG A 93 -2.83 4.49 -6.06
C ARG A 93 -1.92 4.79 -4.87
N VAL A 94 -1.88 3.88 -3.91
CA VAL A 94 -0.95 3.95 -2.76
C VAL A 94 0.02 2.78 -2.84
N GLU A 95 1.31 3.05 -2.68
CA GLU A 95 2.36 2.05 -2.75
C GLU A 95 3.13 1.97 -1.43
N GLY A 96 3.48 0.74 -1.04
CA GLY A 96 4.21 0.46 0.18
C GLY A 96 5.22 -0.68 0.03
N ARG A 97 6.26 -0.60 0.87
CA ARG A 97 7.23 -1.68 1.06
C ARG A 97 7.17 -2.11 2.52
N LEU A 98 6.64 -3.30 2.77
CA LEU A 98 6.50 -3.85 4.11
C LEU A 98 7.72 -4.68 4.44
N PRO A 99 8.49 -4.36 5.50
CA PRO A 99 9.65 -5.16 5.88
C PRO A 99 9.22 -6.56 6.35
N LEU A 100 9.99 -7.55 5.91
CA LEU A 100 9.93 -8.93 6.39
C LEU A 100 11.11 -9.15 7.33
N PHE A 101 10.82 -9.34 8.61
CA PHE A 101 11.82 -9.48 9.67
C PHE A 101 12.13 -10.94 9.99
N GLU A 102 13.38 -11.23 10.34
CA GLU A 102 13.82 -12.50 10.93
C GLU A 102 14.58 -12.26 12.24
N LYS A 103 14.53 -13.26 13.13
CA LYS A 103 15.37 -13.34 14.33
C LYS A 103 16.69 -14.01 13.98
N VAL A 104 17.75 -13.22 13.84
CA VAL A 104 19.10 -13.72 13.65
C VAL A 104 19.81 -13.87 15.00
N VAL A 105 20.60 -14.94 15.13
CA VAL A 105 21.49 -15.14 16.27
C VAL A 105 22.88 -14.67 15.87
N ASP A 106 23.40 -13.70 16.60
CA ASP A 106 24.70 -13.07 16.36
C ASP A 106 25.57 -13.19 17.62
N LEU A 107 26.88 -13.21 17.46
CA LEU A 107 27.80 -13.19 18.59
C LEU A 107 28.19 -11.74 18.88
N ASP A 108 28.01 -11.29 20.12
CA ASP A 108 28.54 -9.98 20.52
C ASP A 108 30.08 -9.98 20.53
N ALA A 109 30.67 -8.80 20.75
CA ALA A 109 32.12 -8.65 20.85
C ALA A 109 32.78 -9.50 21.96
N ARG A 110 31.99 -10.11 22.85
CA ARG A 110 32.40 -11.00 23.95
C ARG A 110 32.03 -12.46 23.71
N ARG A 111 31.59 -12.82 22.50
CA ARG A 111 31.15 -14.18 22.07
C ARG A 111 29.90 -14.70 22.80
N ASN A 112 29.05 -13.83 23.31
CA ASN A 112 27.73 -14.23 23.80
C ASN A 112 26.72 -14.22 22.64
N LEU A 113 25.81 -15.20 22.64
CA LEU A 113 24.71 -15.25 21.69
C LEU A 113 23.74 -14.09 21.99
N THR A 114 23.60 -13.19 21.03
CA THR A 114 22.61 -12.11 21.02
C THR A 114 21.58 -12.39 19.94
N ARG A 115 20.31 -12.16 20.26
CA ARG A 115 19.23 -12.24 19.26
C ARG A 115 18.99 -10.83 18.72
N LYS A 116 19.11 -10.65 17.42
CA LYS A 116 18.79 -9.38 16.74
C LYS A 116 17.68 -9.62 15.73
N THR A 117 16.84 -8.61 15.54
CA THR A 117 15.86 -8.60 14.46
C THR A 117 16.48 -7.90 13.26
N GLN A 118 16.49 -8.55 12.10
CA GLN A 118 17.01 -7.98 10.86
C GLN A 118 15.94 -8.01 9.77
N THR A 119 15.86 -6.96 8.95
CA THR A 119 15.05 -6.97 7.73
C THR A 119 15.74 -7.84 6.69
N LEU A 120 15.09 -8.93 6.29
CA LEU A 120 15.59 -9.83 5.25
C LEU A 120 15.21 -9.36 3.86
N ASP A 121 13.96 -8.95 3.72
CA ASP A 121 13.33 -8.67 2.43
C ASP A 121 12.14 -7.73 2.65
N TYR A 122 11.46 -7.37 1.56
CA TYR A 122 10.24 -6.59 1.57
C TYR A 122 9.13 -7.31 0.80
N ALA A 123 7.91 -7.21 1.31
CA ALA A 123 6.71 -7.41 0.52
C ALA A 123 6.31 -6.07 -0.11
N LEU A 124 5.88 -6.12 -1.37
CA LEU A 124 5.42 -4.96 -2.12
C LEU A 124 3.91 -4.94 -2.08
N VAL A 125 3.34 -3.79 -1.74
CA VAL A 125 1.89 -3.61 -1.65
C VAL A 125 1.48 -2.40 -2.47
N CYS A 126 0.35 -2.54 -3.15
CA CYS A 126 -0.26 -1.53 -3.99
C CYS A 126 -1.78 -1.53 -3.74
N ASP A 127 -2.31 -0.38 -3.30
CA ASP A 127 -3.73 -0.18 -3.11
C ASP A 127 -4.30 0.68 -4.25
N LEU A 128 -5.35 0.19 -4.89
CA LEU A 128 -6.15 0.96 -5.84
C LEU A 128 -7.39 1.47 -5.12
N HIS A 129 -7.60 2.79 -5.11
CA HIS A 129 -8.70 3.42 -4.38
C HIS A 129 -9.91 3.62 -5.29
N LEU A 130 -11.03 2.98 -4.94
CA LEU A 130 -12.35 3.12 -5.58
C LEU A 130 -13.31 3.82 -4.62
N PRO A 131 -13.19 5.15 -4.45
CA PRO A 131 -13.92 5.91 -3.45
C PRO A 131 -15.44 5.84 -3.58
N GLN A 132 -15.97 5.86 -4.81
CA GLN A 132 -17.42 5.78 -5.07
C GLN A 132 -18.02 4.44 -4.58
N ARG A 133 -17.19 3.42 -4.44
CA ARG A 133 -17.57 2.10 -3.91
C ARG A 133 -17.11 1.90 -2.46
N HIS A 134 -16.58 2.95 -1.82
CA HIS A 134 -16.02 2.91 -0.48
C HIS A 134 -15.05 1.73 -0.28
N SER A 135 -14.22 1.46 -1.29
CA SER A 135 -13.44 0.22 -1.40
C SER A 135 -12.00 0.45 -1.83
N ILE A 136 -11.10 -0.37 -1.30
CA ILE A 136 -9.69 -0.46 -1.70
C ILE A 136 -9.42 -1.87 -2.21
N LEU A 137 -8.84 -1.96 -3.41
CA LEU A 137 -8.29 -3.21 -3.94
C LEU A 137 -6.81 -3.27 -3.59
N ARG A 138 -6.44 -4.16 -2.66
CA ARG A 138 -5.08 -4.35 -2.17
C ARG A 138 -4.38 -5.47 -2.90
N VAL A 139 -3.35 -5.13 -3.65
CA VAL A 139 -2.47 -6.06 -4.37
C VAL A 139 -1.18 -6.24 -3.58
N CYS A 140 -0.74 -7.48 -3.35
CA CYS A 140 0.55 -7.76 -2.72
C CYS A 140 1.34 -8.80 -3.52
N ASP A 141 2.63 -8.55 -3.76
CA ASP A 141 3.50 -9.40 -4.58
C ASP A 141 3.56 -10.86 -4.10
N ARG A 142 3.48 -11.10 -2.79
CA ARG A 142 3.53 -12.46 -2.21
C ARG A 142 2.21 -13.22 -2.34
N ASN A 143 1.09 -12.52 -2.42
CA ASN A 143 -0.25 -13.13 -2.44
C ASN A 143 -0.91 -13.09 -3.83
N TYR A 144 -0.34 -12.32 -4.75
CA TYR A 144 -0.80 -12.24 -6.13
C TYR A 144 -0.41 -13.48 -6.93
N GLN A 145 -1.38 -14.06 -7.62
CA GLN A 145 -1.26 -15.29 -8.39
C GLN A 145 -0.88 -14.97 -9.84
N PHE A 146 0.40 -14.68 -10.09
CA PHE A 146 0.89 -14.27 -11.41
C PHE A 146 0.72 -15.28 -12.54
N GLN A 147 0.45 -16.55 -12.21
CA GLN A 147 0.18 -17.60 -13.18
C GLN A 147 -1.31 -17.68 -13.56
N GLN A 148 -2.16 -16.85 -12.96
CA GLN A 148 -3.59 -16.77 -13.24
C GLN A 148 -3.96 -15.42 -13.83
N GLY A 149 -5.06 -15.40 -14.58
CA GLY A 149 -5.63 -14.17 -15.15
C GLY A 149 -4.93 -13.70 -16.42
N ILE A 150 -4.97 -12.38 -16.64
CA ILE A 150 -4.46 -11.74 -17.86
C ILE A 150 -2.93 -11.86 -17.97
N ALA A 151 -2.44 -11.92 -19.21
CA ALA A 151 -1.01 -11.84 -19.47
C ALA A 151 -0.51 -10.39 -19.26
N LEU A 152 0.44 -10.22 -18.33
CA LEU A 152 1.01 -8.91 -17.98
C LEU A 152 2.21 -8.51 -18.84
N THR A 153 2.71 -9.39 -19.71
CA THR A 153 3.87 -9.10 -20.55
C THR A 153 3.51 -8.17 -21.71
N LEU A 154 3.92 -6.91 -21.58
CA LEU A 154 3.90 -5.93 -22.65
C LEU A 154 5.08 -6.19 -23.61
N LYS A 155 4.99 -7.19 -24.50
CA LYS A 155 5.91 -7.27 -25.65
C LYS A 155 5.26 -6.59 -26.85
N PRO A 156 5.98 -5.72 -27.59
CA PRO A 156 5.44 -5.12 -28.80
C PRO A 156 5.15 -6.22 -29.83
N VAL A 157 3.94 -6.15 -30.40
CA VAL A 157 3.52 -6.98 -31.53
C VAL A 157 4.29 -6.53 -32.77
N SER A 158 5.50 -7.04 -32.93
CA SER A 158 6.23 -7.00 -34.19
C SER A 158 6.95 -8.32 -34.37
N SER A 159 6.18 -9.37 -34.68
CA SER A 159 6.58 -10.54 -35.48
C SER A 159 5.38 -11.50 -35.56
N GLN A 160 4.49 -11.25 -36.52
CA GLN A 160 3.74 -12.36 -37.11
C GLN A 160 4.78 -13.25 -37.80
N ASN A 161 5.14 -14.37 -37.18
CA ASN A 161 5.55 -15.63 -37.80
C ASN A 161 6.25 -16.53 -36.78
N SER A 162 5.47 -17.31 -36.04
CA SER A 162 5.81 -18.70 -35.72
C SER A 162 4.64 -19.37 -35.00
N LEU A 163 3.95 -20.25 -35.73
CA LEU A 163 3.25 -21.37 -35.14
C LEU A 163 4.30 -22.25 -34.46
N SER A 164 4.49 -22.05 -33.17
CA SER A 164 5.11 -23.03 -32.29
C SER A 164 4.42 -22.94 -30.95
N GLN A 165 3.51 -23.88 -30.72
CA GLN A 165 3.14 -24.34 -29.40
C GLN A 165 4.42 -24.78 -28.68
N ASP A 166 5.08 -23.85 -28.00
CA ASP A 166 6.03 -24.18 -26.95
C ASP A 166 5.72 -23.33 -25.75
N SER A 167 5.03 -23.99 -24.83
CA SER A 167 4.74 -23.62 -23.46
C SER A 167 6.03 -23.45 -22.66
N HIS A 168 6.91 -22.52 -23.06
CA HIS A 168 8.01 -22.10 -22.22
C HIS A 168 7.46 -21.15 -21.16
N ILE A 169 7.05 -21.76 -20.05
CA ILE A 169 6.90 -21.11 -18.75
C ILE A 169 8.26 -20.48 -18.44
N HIS A 170 8.48 -19.25 -18.87
CA HIS A 170 9.59 -18.45 -18.38
C HIS A 170 9.38 -18.33 -16.87
N GLN A 171 10.23 -19.00 -16.08
CA GLN A 171 10.29 -18.84 -14.63
C GLN A 171 10.77 -17.41 -14.32
N SER A 172 9.86 -16.46 -14.46
CA SER A 172 10.04 -15.08 -14.08
C SER A 172 9.95 -14.99 -12.56
N THR A 173 10.92 -14.33 -11.94
CA THR A 173 10.92 -14.13 -10.47
C THR A 173 9.72 -13.27 -10.05
N THR A 174 9.27 -13.39 -8.80
CA THR A 174 8.20 -12.53 -8.25
C THR A 174 8.46 -11.06 -8.49
N ARG A 175 9.73 -10.64 -8.45
CA ARG A 175 10.15 -9.26 -8.72
C ARG A 175 9.87 -8.83 -10.17
N VAL A 176 10.20 -9.67 -11.15
CA VAL A 176 9.94 -9.37 -12.57
C VAL A 176 8.43 -9.35 -12.83
N ASN A 177 7.68 -10.29 -12.27
CA ASN A 177 6.23 -10.31 -12.39
C ASN A 177 5.56 -9.08 -11.77
N TRP A 178 6.04 -8.64 -10.60
CA TRP A 178 5.57 -7.41 -9.96
C TRP A 178 5.87 -6.17 -10.80
N ASN A 179 7.04 -6.10 -11.41
CA ASN A 179 7.39 -5.00 -12.32
C ASN A 179 6.43 -4.97 -13.53
N ASN A 180 6.18 -6.11 -14.16
CA ASN A 180 5.22 -6.21 -15.27
C ASN A 180 3.80 -5.76 -14.83
N LEU A 181 3.35 -6.15 -13.64
CA LEU A 181 2.07 -5.69 -13.09
C LEU A 181 2.07 -4.16 -12.85
N THR A 182 3.16 -3.63 -12.32
CA THR A 182 3.31 -2.20 -12.08
C THR A 182 3.26 -1.41 -13.38
N ASP A 183 3.96 -1.87 -14.42
CA ASP A 183 3.96 -1.27 -15.75
C ASP A 183 2.56 -1.32 -16.39
N TYR A 184 1.89 -2.46 -16.27
CA TYR A 184 0.49 -2.60 -16.68
C TYR A 184 -0.42 -1.58 -15.96
N LEU A 185 -0.31 -1.45 -14.64
CA LEU A 185 -1.09 -0.47 -13.88
C LEU A 185 -0.74 0.98 -14.24
N ASN A 186 0.53 1.28 -14.55
CA ASN A 186 0.96 2.61 -14.98
C ASN A 186 0.30 3.01 -16.30
N LEU A 187 0.14 2.07 -17.23
CA LEU A 187 -0.58 2.32 -18.49
C LEU A 187 -2.08 2.51 -18.30
N ARG A 188 -2.69 1.79 -17.36
CA ARG A 188 -4.14 1.88 -17.08
C ARG A 188 -4.53 3.12 -16.27
N LEU A 189 -3.62 3.59 -15.41
CA LEU A 189 -3.87 4.67 -14.45
C LEU A 189 -3.05 5.92 -14.78
N LEU A 190 -2.88 6.20 -16.08
CA LEU A 190 -2.23 7.42 -16.54
C LEU A 190 -2.84 8.65 -15.86
N GLU A 191 -1.98 9.55 -15.42
CA GLU A 191 -2.34 10.82 -14.75
C GLU A 191 -2.98 10.69 -13.36
N LYS A 192 -3.21 9.48 -12.84
CA LYS A 192 -3.70 9.30 -11.47
C LYS A 192 -2.58 9.51 -10.44
N PRO A 193 -2.84 10.18 -9.30
CA PRO A 193 -1.84 10.35 -8.25
C PRO A 193 -1.33 9.01 -7.70
N VAL A 194 -0.01 8.93 -7.51
CA VAL A 194 0.67 7.81 -6.85
C VAL A 194 1.27 8.28 -5.53
N TRP A 195 0.89 7.63 -4.44
CA TRP A 195 1.33 7.94 -3.08
C TRP A 195 2.32 6.87 -2.59
N SER A 196 3.61 7.19 -2.56
CA SER A 196 4.68 6.22 -2.29
C SER A 196 5.56 6.55 -1.08
N ASP A 197 5.19 7.56 -0.27
CA ASP A 197 5.91 8.00 0.93
C ASP A 197 5.69 7.11 2.17
N PHE A 198 5.14 5.90 1.99
CA PHE A 198 4.78 5.01 3.09
C PHE A 198 5.94 4.76 4.06
N THR A 199 7.15 4.53 3.57
CA THR A 199 8.31 4.23 4.45
C THR A 199 8.58 5.37 5.43
N THR A 200 8.55 6.61 4.98
CA THR A 200 8.77 7.78 5.84
C THR A 200 7.60 7.99 6.79
N PHE A 201 6.38 7.73 6.35
CA PHE A 201 5.19 7.77 7.22
C PHE A 201 5.29 6.72 8.32
N ALA A 202 5.57 5.47 7.95
CA ALA A 202 5.66 4.33 8.85
C ALA A 202 6.69 4.56 9.97
N GLN A 203 7.86 5.13 9.64
CA GLN A 203 8.89 5.45 10.63
C GLN A 203 8.41 6.33 11.78
N THR A 204 7.38 7.16 11.56
CA THR A 204 6.76 7.98 12.62
C THR A 204 5.49 7.36 13.19
N ALA A 205 4.80 6.51 12.41
CA ALA A 205 3.57 5.86 12.86
C ALA A 205 3.82 4.72 13.84
N ILE A 206 4.93 3.99 13.69
CA ILE A 206 5.29 2.86 14.57
C ILE A 206 5.52 3.28 16.03
N ASP A 207 5.77 4.57 16.28
CA ASP A 207 5.90 5.14 17.62
C ASP A 207 4.54 5.27 18.35
N TYR A 208 3.44 4.93 17.68
CA TYR A 208 2.08 4.96 18.22
C TYR A 208 1.42 3.56 18.22
N PRO A 209 1.97 2.57 18.96
CA PRO A 209 1.48 1.19 18.93
C PRO A 209 0.00 1.07 19.34
N ASP A 210 -0.45 1.80 20.38
CA ASP A 210 -1.84 1.81 20.84
C ASP A 210 -2.85 2.27 19.76
N LEU A 211 -2.39 3.07 18.79
CA LEU A 211 -3.19 3.47 17.64
C LEU A 211 -3.28 2.33 16.63
N LEU A 212 -2.13 1.72 16.33
CA LEU A 212 -1.98 0.71 15.28
C LEU A 212 -2.64 -0.61 15.67
N GLU A 213 -2.60 -1.01 16.93
CA GLU A 213 -3.29 -2.20 17.44
C GLU A 213 -4.82 -2.16 17.24
N LYS A 214 -5.38 -0.96 17.09
CA LYS A 214 -6.81 -0.78 16.86
C LYS A 214 -7.19 -1.00 15.40
N LEU A 215 -6.24 -1.14 14.47
CA LEU A 215 -6.49 -1.32 13.05
C LEU A 215 -6.18 -2.75 12.61
N GLU A 216 -7.14 -3.37 11.94
CA GLU A 216 -6.87 -4.60 11.21
C GLU A 216 -6.10 -4.24 9.93
N SER A 217 -4.96 -4.90 9.71
CA SER A 217 -4.13 -4.57 8.55
C SER A 217 -4.70 -5.11 7.24
N HIS A 218 -5.54 -6.14 7.27
CA HIS A 218 -5.99 -6.89 6.09
C HIS A 218 -4.83 -7.32 5.16
N ILE A 219 -3.65 -7.56 5.75
CA ILE A 219 -2.45 -8.04 5.08
C ILE A 219 -2.16 -9.42 5.65
N ASP A 220 -2.40 -10.45 4.82
CA ASP A 220 -2.13 -11.84 5.19
C ASP A 220 -0.76 -12.25 4.63
N LEU A 221 0.30 -11.81 5.31
CA LEU A 221 1.67 -12.23 4.98
C LEU A 221 2.16 -13.21 6.05
N PHE A 222 2.83 -14.27 5.62
CA PHE A 222 3.53 -15.13 6.56
C PHE A 222 4.63 -14.33 7.27
N ARG A 223 4.51 -14.20 8.59
CA ARG A 223 5.44 -13.45 9.43
C ARG A 223 5.98 -14.31 10.55
N LEU A 224 7.31 -14.27 10.73
CA LEU A 224 7.98 -14.88 11.86
C LEU A 224 7.86 -14.03 13.14
N VAL A 225 7.59 -12.74 12.98
CA VAL A 225 7.46 -11.76 14.06
C VAL A 225 6.34 -10.77 13.70
N GLU A 226 5.47 -10.48 14.67
CA GLU A 226 4.48 -9.42 14.54
C GLU A 226 5.15 -8.08 14.21
N THR A 227 4.46 -7.24 13.44
CA THR A 227 5.01 -5.97 12.98
C THR A 227 3.95 -4.87 13.01
N PRO A 228 4.31 -3.66 13.49
CA PRO A 228 3.43 -2.50 13.39
C PRO A 228 3.36 -1.94 11.96
N TRP A 229 4.19 -2.43 11.03
CA TRP A 229 4.25 -1.91 9.66
C TRP A 229 2.98 -2.19 8.84
N ASP A 230 2.29 -3.30 9.12
CA ASP A 230 1.08 -3.68 8.40
C ASP A 230 -0.11 -2.78 8.75
N PRO A 231 -0.47 -2.61 10.04
CA PRO A 231 -1.49 -1.64 10.41
C PRO A 231 -1.06 -0.19 10.10
N ALA A 232 0.24 0.13 10.10
CA ALA A 232 0.71 1.43 9.63
C ALA A 232 0.43 1.66 8.14
N PHE A 233 0.53 0.62 7.30
CA PHE A 233 0.15 0.72 5.89
C PHE A 233 -1.35 0.91 5.73
N GLN A 234 -2.16 0.19 6.52
CA GLN A 234 -3.61 0.41 6.55
C GLN A 234 -3.95 1.86 6.95
N LEU A 235 -3.28 2.40 7.97
CA LEU A 235 -3.48 3.79 8.40
C LEU A 235 -3.10 4.78 7.29
N TYR A 236 -1.93 4.60 6.67
CA TYR A 236 -1.46 5.46 5.59
C TYR A 236 -2.41 5.47 4.41
N SER A 237 -2.74 4.28 3.91
CA SER A 237 -3.65 4.10 2.78
C SER A 237 -5.06 4.62 3.09
N GLY A 238 -5.59 4.34 4.28
CA GLY A 238 -6.89 4.84 4.73
C GLY A 238 -6.96 6.36 4.86
N LEU A 239 -5.90 7.01 5.37
CA LEU A 239 -5.82 8.48 5.39
C LEU A 239 -5.87 9.06 3.98
N VAL A 240 -5.08 8.50 3.05
CA VAL A 240 -5.07 8.92 1.64
C VAL A 240 -6.42 8.68 0.98
N PHE A 241 -7.08 7.56 1.28
CA PHE A 241 -8.42 7.22 0.78
C PHE A 241 -9.45 8.29 1.16
N LEU A 242 -9.45 8.71 2.43
CA LEU A 242 -10.39 9.70 2.96
C LEU A 242 -10.02 11.15 2.61
N THR A 243 -8.89 11.40 1.94
CA THR A 243 -8.45 12.76 1.59
C THR A 243 -9.28 13.40 0.47
N ASN A 244 -9.87 12.58 -0.40
CA ASN A 244 -10.55 13.03 -1.62
C ASN A 244 -12.08 13.15 -1.47
N HIS A 245 -12.58 13.24 -0.22
CA HIS A 245 -13.99 13.37 0.14
C HIS A 245 -14.25 14.49 1.14
#